data_AF-A0A969NA48-F1
#
_entry.id   AF-A0A969NA48-F1
#
_cell.length_a   1.000
_cell.length_b   1.000
_cell.length_c   1.000
_cell.angle_alpha   90.00
_cell.angle_beta   90.00
_cell.angle_gamma   90.00
#
_symmetry.space_group_name_H-M   'P 1'
#
loop_
_entity.id
_entity.type
_entity.pdbx_description
1 polymer ?
#
loop_
_entity_poly.entity_id
_entity_poly.type
_entity_poly.pdbx_seq_one_letter_code
_entity_poly.pdbx_strand_id
1 'polypeptide(L)'
;MVKAVGAVPEDMTEAEALKLGKIRRDTSYVGTLDSLFADGYQIDSLPYVPYTHGEKFVLGAKILEVGSKVNSTTLKVPVFEAKVLNRVLLRGLNEQLRINLDDESFKMDKYPGLKVGSLETNVNHAGNWEK
;
A
#
# COMPACT_ATOMS: atom_id res chain seq x y z
N MET A 1 -0.63 -8.33 13.31
CA MET A 1 -0.48 -7.02 13.97
C MET A 1 0.58 -7.18 15.07
N VAL A 2 1.64 -6.38 15.07
CA VAL A 2 2.70 -6.49 16.10
C VAL A 2 2.27 -5.64 17.30
N LYS A 3 2.08 -6.27 18.47
CA LYS A 3 1.91 -5.55 19.74
C LYS A 3 3.25 -5.57 20.47
N ALA A 4 3.82 -4.40 20.72
CA ALA A 4 4.94 -4.27 21.66
C ALA A 4 4.38 -4.23 23.08
N VAL A 5 4.91 -5.07 23.97
CA VAL A 5 4.57 -5.05 25.40
C VAL A 5 5.85 -4.71 26.17
N GLY A 6 5.86 -3.54 26.81
CA GLY A 6 6.99 -3.01 27.59
C GLY A 6 7.29 -1.55 27.26
N ALA A 7 7.76 -0.80 28.26
CA ALA A 7 8.23 0.58 28.11
C ALA A 7 9.76 0.59 27.95
N VAL A 8 10.27 1.38 27.01
CA VAL A 8 11.71 1.67 26.89
C VAL A 8 12.08 2.63 28.02
N PRO A 9 13.00 2.29 28.94
CA PRO A 9 13.53 3.25 29.91
C PRO A 9 14.22 4.41 29.17
N GLU A 10 14.03 5.66 29.60
CA GLU A 10 14.53 6.86 28.91
C GLU A 10 16.06 6.91 28.74
N ASP A 11 16.81 6.10 29.50
CA ASP A 11 18.28 6.07 29.51
C ASP A 11 18.91 5.01 28.59
N MET A 12 18.14 4.24 27.80
CA MET A 12 18.68 3.11 27.02
C MET A 12 18.10 3.00 25.61
N THR A 13 18.92 2.56 24.65
CA THR A 13 18.44 2.26 23.29
C THR A 13 17.65 0.95 23.25
N GLU A 14 16.62 0.91 22.38
CA GLU A 14 15.71 -0.24 22.23
C GLU A 14 16.46 -1.57 21.97
N ALA A 15 17.61 -1.51 21.28
CA ALA A 15 18.47 -2.67 21.02
C ALA A 15 19.14 -3.23 22.28
N GLU A 16 19.56 -2.39 23.22
CA GLU A 16 20.18 -2.81 24.48
C GLU A 16 19.13 -3.39 25.44
N ALA A 17 17.94 -2.78 25.47
CA ALA A 17 16.82 -3.27 26.29
C ALA A 17 16.26 -4.62 25.80
N LEU A 18 16.30 -4.89 24.49
CA LEU A 18 15.98 -6.20 23.92
C LEU A 18 17.04 -7.25 24.30
N LYS A 19 18.33 -6.88 24.27
CA LYS A 19 19.45 -7.76 24.62
C LYS A 19 19.51 -8.10 26.11
N LEU A 20 19.14 -7.15 26.97
CA LEU A 20 19.02 -7.33 28.42
C LEU A 20 17.74 -8.08 28.85
N GLY A 21 16.87 -8.47 27.92
CA GLY A 21 15.62 -9.17 28.22
C GLY A 21 14.55 -8.32 28.92
N LYS A 22 14.73 -6.99 28.97
CA LYS A 22 13.74 -6.05 29.54
C LYS A 22 12.55 -5.83 28.61
N ILE A 23 12.74 -6.08 27.30
CA ILE A 23 11.69 -6.00 26.28
C ILE A 23 11.59 -7.36 25.60
N ARG A 24 10.37 -7.91 25.50
CA ARG A 24 10.08 -9.13 24.75
C ARG A 24 9.18 -8.78 23.57
N ARG A 25 9.60 -9.10 22.35
CA ARG A 25 8.75 -9.01 21.15
C ARG A 25 8.05 -10.35 20.97
N ASP A 26 6.75 -10.37 21.23
CA ASP A 26 5.88 -11.50 20.88
C ASP A 26 5.21 -11.21 19.54
N THR A 27 5.50 -12.03 18.53
CA THR A 27 4.85 -11.96 17.23
C THR A 27 3.77 -13.02 17.19
N SER A 28 2.50 -12.59 17.24
CA SER A 28 1.36 -13.47 16.98
C SER A 28 0.82 -13.22 15.57
N TYR A 29 0.56 -14.31 14.85
CA TYR A 29 -0.13 -14.28 13.58
C TYR A 29 -1.63 -14.37 13.86
N VAL A 30 -2.37 -13.37 13.40
CA VAL A 30 -3.83 -13.34 13.43
C VAL A 30 -4.30 -13.35 11.98
N GLY A 31 -5.39 -14.06 11.69
CA GLY A 31 -6.02 -14.02 10.38
C GLY A 31 -6.35 -12.58 10.00
N THR A 32 -5.91 -12.15 8.81
CA THR A 32 -6.18 -10.79 8.32
C THR A 32 -7.68 -10.56 8.12
N LEU A 33 -8.42 -11.60 7.73
CA LEU A 33 -9.86 -11.60 7.58
C LEU A 33 -10.57 -11.17 8.88
N ASP A 34 -10.27 -11.89 9.96
CA ASP A 34 -10.86 -11.71 11.29
C ASP A 34 -10.44 -10.39 11.96
N SER A 35 -9.22 -9.91 11.66
CA SER A 35 -8.70 -8.70 12.30
C SER A 35 -9.10 -7.39 11.61
N LEU A 36 -9.37 -7.39 10.29
CA LEU A 36 -9.56 -6.16 9.51
C LEU A 36 -10.97 -6.00 8.97
N PHE A 37 -11.70 -7.10 8.75
CA PHE A 37 -13.01 -7.06 8.13
C PHE A 37 -14.09 -7.48 9.11
N ALA A 38 -15.30 -6.94 8.94
CA ALA A 38 -16.45 -7.38 9.70
C ALA A 38 -16.90 -8.79 9.25
N ASP A 39 -17.58 -9.51 10.14
CA ASP A 39 -18.18 -10.81 9.82
C ASP A 39 -19.06 -10.74 8.57
N GLY A 40 -18.83 -11.66 7.63
CA GLY A 40 -19.58 -11.74 6.38
C GLY A 40 -19.11 -10.79 5.26
N TYR A 41 -17.97 -10.11 5.42
CA TYR A 41 -17.42 -9.26 4.36
C TYR A 41 -17.09 -10.07 3.08
N GLN A 42 -17.55 -9.59 1.92
CA GLN A 42 -17.38 -10.27 0.64
C GLN A 42 -15.98 -10.02 0.06
N ILE A 43 -14.97 -10.73 0.57
CA ILE A 43 -13.57 -10.63 0.15
C ILE A 43 -13.39 -10.90 -1.35
N ASP A 44 -14.21 -11.80 -1.90
CA ASP A 44 -14.17 -12.15 -3.32
C ASP A 44 -14.49 -10.96 -4.24
N SER A 45 -15.14 -9.91 -3.71
CA SER A 45 -15.47 -8.69 -4.45
C SER A 45 -14.35 -7.64 -4.47
N LEU A 46 -13.39 -7.71 -3.55
CA LEU A 46 -12.27 -6.75 -3.43
C LEU A 46 -11.48 -6.50 -4.72
N PRO A 47 -11.16 -7.51 -5.56
CA PRO A 47 -10.36 -7.26 -6.75
C PRO A 47 -11.14 -6.54 -7.85
N TYR A 48 -12.47 -6.43 -7.75
CA TYR A 48 -13.33 -5.89 -8.80
C TYR A 48 -13.60 -4.41 -8.62
N VAL A 49 -13.60 -3.68 -9.73
CA VAL A 49 -13.96 -2.27 -9.77
C VAL A 49 -15.50 -2.15 -9.62
N PRO A 50 -16.01 -1.41 -8.63
CA PRO A 50 -17.45 -1.28 -8.40
C PRO A 50 -18.19 -0.76 -9.64
N TYR A 51 -19.43 -1.20 -9.83
CA TYR A 51 -20.31 -0.78 -10.94
C TYR A 51 -19.75 -1.06 -12.35
N THR A 52 -18.73 -1.91 -12.44
CA THR A 52 -18.22 -2.42 -13.72
C THR A 52 -18.69 -3.86 -13.93
N HIS A 53 -18.65 -4.31 -15.18
CA HIS A 53 -19.04 -5.68 -15.55
C HIS A 53 -17.91 -6.67 -15.26
N GLY A 54 -17.40 -6.68 -14.02
CA GLY A 54 -16.35 -7.59 -13.56
C GLY A 54 -14.92 -7.19 -13.94
N GLU A 55 -14.67 -5.92 -14.23
CA GLU A 55 -13.30 -5.43 -14.47
C GLU A 55 -12.52 -5.44 -13.15
N LYS A 56 -11.23 -5.76 -13.21
CA LYS A 56 -10.38 -5.90 -12.02
C LYS A 56 -9.36 -4.77 -11.94
N PHE A 57 -8.97 -4.42 -10.72
CA PHE A 57 -7.79 -3.60 -10.49
C PHE A 57 -6.53 -4.35 -10.91
N VAL A 58 -5.58 -3.62 -11.49
CA VAL A 58 -4.24 -4.16 -11.73
C VAL A 58 -3.42 -3.91 -10.47
N LEU A 59 -3.01 -5.00 -9.82
CA LEU A 59 -2.27 -4.98 -8.56
C LEU A 59 -0.86 -5.52 -8.76
N GLY A 60 0.10 -4.90 -8.08
CA GLY A 60 1.48 -5.37 -7.98
C GLY A 60 1.99 -5.20 -6.56
N ALA A 61 2.84 -6.12 -6.12
CA ALA A 61 3.55 -6.02 -4.85
C ALA A 61 5.00 -6.47 -5.04
N LYS A 62 5.92 -5.76 -4.37
CA LYS A 62 7.36 -6.06 -4.44
C LYS A 62 8.01 -5.69 -3.12
N ILE A 63 9.11 -6.36 -2.78
CA ILE A 63 9.99 -5.94 -1.68
C ILE A 63 11.15 -5.18 -2.31
N LEU A 64 11.28 -3.89 -1.97
CA LEU A 64 12.43 -3.08 -2.35
C LEU A 64 13.54 -3.23 -1.31
N GLU A 65 14.76 -3.45 -1.80
CA GLU A 65 15.96 -3.43 -0.96
C GLU A 65 16.57 -2.03 -1.04
N VAL A 66 16.27 -1.20 -0.03
CA VAL A 66 16.84 0.14 0.07
C VAL A 66 18.12 0.04 0.90
N GLY A 67 19.26 0.12 0.21
CA GLY A 67 20.56 0.20 0.88
C GLY A 67 20.76 1.59 1.47
N SER A 68 20.85 1.69 2.79
CA SER A 68 21.33 2.93 3.41
C SER A 68 22.86 2.97 3.29
N LYS A 69 23.39 3.90 2.49
CA LYS A 69 24.85 4.14 2.33
C LYS A 69 25.59 4.41 3.64
N VAL A 70 24.86 4.68 4.73
CA VAL A 70 25.44 5.13 6.00
C VAL A 70 25.86 3.97 6.91
N ASN A 71 25.19 2.79 6.86
CA ASN A 71 25.40 1.74 7.90
C ASN A 71 25.42 0.28 7.40
N SER A 72 25.57 0.01 6.09
CA SER A 72 25.57 -1.36 5.53
C SER A 72 24.34 -2.22 5.88
N THR A 73 23.23 -1.58 6.26
CA THR A 73 21.95 -2.25 6.54
C THR A 73 21.06 -2.14 5.30
N THR A 74 20.79 -3.28 4.67
CA THR A 74 19.79 -3.40 3.60
C THR A 74 18.40 -3.42 4.24
N LEU A 75 17.65 -2.33 4.10
CA LEU A 75 16.27 -2.26 4.56
C LEU A 75 15.36 -2.88 3.51
N LYS A 76 14.66 -3.95 3.87
CA LYS A 76 13.62 -4.58 3.04
C LYS A 76 12.30 -3.85 3.28
N VAL A 77 11.86 -3.08 2.30
CA VAL A 77 10.61 -2.30 2.37
C VAL A 77 9.57 -2.93 1.45
N PRO A 78 8.42 -3.41 1.96
CA PRO A 78 7.33 -3.87 1.12
C PRO A 78 6.66 -2.66 0.43
N VAL A 79 6.53 -2.70 -0.88
CA VAL A 79 5.81 -1.70 -1.68
C VAL A 79 4.71 -2.38 -2.50
N PHE A 80 3.69 -1.60 -2.85
CA PHE A 80 2.59 -2.05 -3.70
C PHE A 80 2.21 -0.97 -4.71
N GLU A 81 1.57 -1.39 -5.78
CA GLU A 81 0.93 -0.54 -6.78
C GLU A 81 -0.46 -1.10 -7.08
N ALA A 82 -1.47 -0.23 -7.09
CA ALA A 82 -2.82 -0.55 -7.53
C ALA A 82 -3.25 0.48 -8.57
N LYS A 83 -3.75 0.03 -9.72
CA LYS A 83 -4.16 0.93 -10.81
C LYS A 83 -5.41 0.47 -11.57
N VAL A 84 -6.14 1.44 -12.11
CA VAL A 84 -7.30 1.26 -12.98
C VAL A 84 -7.41 2.43 -13.96
N LEU A 85 -7.78 2.15 -15.21
CA LEU A 85 -7.97 3.19 -16.24
C LEU A 85 -9.29 3.95 -16.03
N ASN A 86 -9.31 5.25 -16.39
CA ASN A 86 -10.53 6.06 -16.36
C ASN A 86 -11.66 5.47 -17.21
N ARG A 87 -11.32 4.82 -18.35
CA ARG A 87 -12.29 4.08 -19.18
C ARG A 87 -13.09 3.03 -18.40
N VAL A 88 -12.45 2.40 -17.41
CA VAL A 88 -13.05 1.37 -16.57
C VAL A 88 -13.75 2.03 -15.39
N LEU A 89 -13.06 2.91 -14.67
CA LEU A 89 -13.55 3.55 -13.45
C LEU A 89 -14.76 4.46 -13.69
N LEU A 90 -14.72 5.23 -14.78
CA LEU A 90 -15.75 6.22 -15.15
C LEU A 90 -16.71 5.68 -16.22
N ARG A 91 -16.84 4.35 -16.32
CA ARG A 91 -17.73 3.71 -17.28
C ARG A 91 -19.17 4.16 -17.04
N GLY A 92 -19.86 4.59 -18.10
CA GLY A 92 -21.24 5.08 -18.03
C GLY A 92 -21.37 6.58 -17.74
N LEU A 93 -20.26 7.29 -17.46
CA LEU A 93 -20.24 8.75 -17.42
C LEU A 93 -20.01 9.34 -18.82
N ASN A 94 -20.05 10.67 -18.92
CA ASN A 94 -19.90 11.39 -20.19
C ASN A 94 -18.55 11.06 -20.87
N GLU A 95 -18.64 10.44 -22.04
CA GLU A 95 -17.47 9.95 -22.77
C GLU A 95 -16.52 11.07 -23.22
N GLN A 96 -17.07 12.23 -23.63
CA GLN A 96 -16.25 13.36 -24.09
C GLN A 96 -15.42 13.94 -22.94
N LEU A 97 -16.02 14.11 -21.75
CA LEU A 97 -15.29 14.59 -20.58
C LEU A 97 -14.21 13.60 -20.15
N ARG A 98 -14.50 12.31 -20.22
CA ARG A 98 -13.52 11.26 -19.92
C ARG A 98 -12.35 11.27 -20.90
N ILE A 99 -12.59 11.42 -22.20
CA ILE A 99 -11.53 11.51 -23.20
C ILE A 99 -10.66 12.74 -22.93
N ASN A 100 -11.26 13.90 -22.64
CA ASN A 100 -10.51 15.11 -22.32
C ASN A 100 -9.63 14.93 -21.06
N LEU A 101 -10.12 14.23 -20.04
CA LEU A 101 -9.37 13.91 -18.82
C LEU A 101 -8.18 12.98 -19.10
N ASP A 102 -8.38 11.97 -19.95
CA ASP A 102 -7.28 11.08 -20.38
C ASP A 102 -6.23 11.86 -21.16
N ASP A 103 -6.64 12.70 -22.10
CA ASP A 103 -5.76 13.57 -22.89
C ASP A 103 -4.96 14.54 -22.01
N GLU A 104 -5.58 15.11 -20.98
CA GLU A 104 -4.90 15.95 -19.99
C GLU A 104 -3.87 15.16 -19.20
N SER A 105 -4.22 13.95 -18.76
CA SER A 105 -3.30 13.06 -18.04
C SER A 105 -2.09 12.71 -18.89
N PHE A 106 -2.29 12.36 -20.17
CA PHE A 106 -1.19 12.09 -21.09
C PHE A 106 -0.29 13.30 -21.31
N LYS A 107 -0.86 14.50 -21.44
CA LYS A 107 -0.07 15.74 -21.60
C LYS A 107 0.77 16.07 -20.37
N MET A 108 0.33 15.66 -19.19
CA MET A 108 1.04 15.86 -17.93
C MET A 108 1.98 14.70 -17.57
N ASP A 109 2.18 13.72 -18.45
CA ASP A 109 2.93 12.48 -18.18
C ASP A 109 2.42 11.71 -16.93
N LYS A 110 1.12 11.82 -16.67
CA LYS A 110 0.41 11.17 -15.57
C LYS A 110 -0.31 9.91 -16.07
N TYR A 111 -0.62 9.02 -15.13
CA TYR A 111 -1.39 7.82 -15.45
C TYR A 111 -2.85 8.21 -15.81
N PRO A 112 -3.42 7.78 -16.95
CA PRO A 112 -4.78 8.11 -17.39
C PRO A 112 -5.83 7.28 -16.63
N GLY A 113 -5.89 7.48 -15.33
CA GLY A 113 -6.65 6.64 -14.41
C GLY A 113 -6.31 6.90 -12.95
N LEU A 114 -6.85 6.06 -12.08
CA LEU A 114 -6.49 6.06 -10.68
C LEU A 114 -5.30 5.11 -10.49
N LYS A 115 -4.21 5.63 -9.93
CA LYS A 115 -3.03 4.87 -9.53
C LYS A 115 -2.67 5.24 -8.09
N VAL A 116 -2.41 4.23 -7.26
CA VAL A 116 -1.92 4.39 -5.89
C VAL A 116 -0.71 3.50 -5.70
N GLY A 117 0.37 4.09 -5.18
CA GLY A 117 1.60 3.36 -4.88
C GLY A 117 2.57 3.28 -6.04
N SER A 118 3.72 2.65 -5.82
CA SER A 118 4.78 2.46 -6.82
C SER A 118 5.59 1.21 -6.49
N LEU A 119 5.93 0.43 -7.52
CA LEU A 119 6.82 -0.74 -7.38
C LEU A 119 8.31 -0.38 -7.41
N GLU A 120 8.64 0.86 -7.77
CA GLU A 120 10.01 1.31 -8.00
C GLU A 120 10.52 2.23 -6.90
N THR A 121 9.61 3.02 -6.31
CA THR A 121 9.96 4.04 -5.33
C THR A 121 9.27 3.74 -4.00
N ASN A 122 10.01 3.91 -2.90
CA ASN A 122 9.41 3.87 -1.58
C ASN A 122 8.59 5.15 -1.34
N VAL A 123 7.27 5.04 -1.44
CA VAL A 123 6.31 6.15 -1.23
C VAL A 123 5.72 6.14 0.19
N ASN A 124 6.48 5.68 1.19
CA ASN A 124 6.19 5.71 2.64
C ASN A 124 4.73 5.38 3.02
N HIS A 125 4.04 4.56 2.22
CA HIS A 125 2.63 4.22 2.35
C HIS A 125 1.64 5.41 2.39
N ALA A 126 2.09 6.64 2.08
CA ALA A 126 1.28 7.86 2.16
C ALA A 126 0.40 8.10 0.91
N GLY A 127 0.49 7.23 -0.10
CA GLY A 127 -0.28 7.29 -1.34
C GLY A 127 0.15 8.46 -2.23
N ASN A 128 0.63 8.17 -3.44
CA ASN A 128 0.94 9.19 -4.45
C ASN A 128 -0.34 9.68 -5.17
N TRP A 129 -1.44 9.92 -4.43
CA TRP A 129 -2.71 10.32 -5.01
C TRP A 129 -2.47 11.46 -6.01
N GLU A 130 -2.75 11.19 -7.28
CA GLU A 130 -2.58 12.15 -8.37
C GLU A 130 -3.33 13.43 -7.96
N LYS A 131 -2.59 14.53 -7.75
CA LYS A 131 -3.13 15.86 -7.45
C LYS A 131 -3.49 16.60 -8.72
#